data_AF-A0A3M9ZSL8-F1
#
_entry.id   AF-A0A3M9ZSL8-F1
#
_cell.length_a   1.000
_cell.length_b   1.000
_cell.length_c   1.000
_cell.angle_alpha   90.00
_cell.angle_beta   90.00
_cell.angle_gamma   90.00
#
_symmetry.space_group_name_H-M   'P 1'
#
loop_
_entity.id
_entity.type
_entity.pdbx_description
1 polymer ?
#
loop_
_entity_poly.entity_id
_entity_poly.type
_entity_poly.pdbx_seq_one_letter_code
_entity_poly.pdbx_strand_id
1 'polypeptide(L)'
;MKAEFVLLMVSAALVAMLVPGAAADQPKDAVIVTPINEEISLKQTSITMIIPEENKLVWGYVRGGPSEYVERYPVIIQFLQDEEPVHVAQIDVKGDGSYDYKFRVKSTDLATGETYDIFHGKYTVKVFRVVPNADSIA
;
A
#
# COMPACT_ATOMS: atom_id res chain seq x y z
N MET A 1 -0.29 65.91 5.10
CA MET A 1 -0.31 65.40 3.71
C MET A 1 -0.32 63.88 3.78
N LYS A 2 -1.45 63.25 3.41
CA LYS A 2 -1.65 61.88 2.90
C LYS A 2 -1.23 60.70 3.82
N ALA A 3 -2.02 59.67 4.09
CA ALA A 3 -3.42 59.34 3.81
C ALA A 3 -3.85 58.26 4.83
N GLU A 4 -5.11 58.29 5.25
CA GLU A 4 -5.77 57.25 6.05
C GLU A 4 -6.10 56.02 5.18
N PHE A 5 -6.26 54.84 5.79
CA PHE A 5 -7.33 53.90 5.41
C PHE A 5 -7.53 52.84 6.52
N VAL A 6 -8.64 52.96 7.23
CA VAL A 6 -9.24 51.85 8.00
C VAL A 6 -9.84 50.88 6.98
N LEU A 7 -9.53 49.59 7.07
CA LEU A 7 -10.32 48.54 6.41
C LEU A 7 -10.51 47.33 7.33
N LEU A 8 -11.75 47.18 7.73
CA LEU A 8 -12.35 46.02 8.38
C LEU A 8 -12.49 44.91 7.30
N MET A 9 -11.91 43.73 7.52
CA MET A 9 -12.08 42.58 6.63
C MET A 9 -12.63 41.39 7.41
N VAL A 10 -13.86 41.07 7.05
CA VAL A 10 -14.66 39.90 7.40
C VAL A 10 -14.18 38.69 6.58
N SER A 11 -14.45 37.48 7.09
CA SER A 11 -14.54 36.18 6.38
C SER A 11 -13.23 35.52 5.89
N ALA A 12 -13.03 34.21 5.95
CA ALA A 12 -14.01 33.14 5.84
C ALA A 12 -13.75 31.99 6.82
N ALA A 13 -14.78 31.65 7.60
CA ALA A 13 -14.95 30.29 8.10
C ALA A 13 -15.25 29.40 6.88
N LEU A 14 -14.42 28.40 6.62
CA LEU A 14 -14.68 27.39 5.61
C LEU A 14 -15.82 26.49 6.13
N VAL A 15 -17.04 26.86 5.79
CA VAL A 15 -18.21 25.99 5.95
C VAL A 15 -18.07 24.85 4.94
N ALA A 16 -17.74 23.66 5.42
CA ALA A 16 -17.78 22.45 4.61
C ALA A 16 -19.25 22.13 4.28
N MET A 17 -19.73 22.64 3.14
CA MET A 17 -20.99 22.18 2.56
C MET A 17 -20.81 20.72 2.12
N LEU A 18 -21.47 19.81 2.83
CA LEU A 18 -21.66 18.43 2.43
C LEU A 18 -22.51 18.41 1.15
N VAL A 19 -21.89 18.09 0.02
CA VAL A 19 -22.62 17.68 -1.19
C VAL A 19 -22.85 16.17 -1.07
N PRO A 20 -24.10 15.69 -1.01
CA PRO A 20 -24.39 14.26 -1.07
C PRO A 20 -24.36 13.85 -2.55
N GLY A 21 -23.24 13.23 -2.94
CA GLY A 21 -23.06 12.64 -4.26
C GLY A 21 -21.95 11.61 -4.15
N ALA A 22 -22.33 10.34 -4.24
CA ALA A 22 -21.45 9.19 -4.10
C ALA A 22 -20.24 9.28 -5.05
N ALA A 23 -19.12 9.78 -4.55
CA ALA A 23 -17.83 9.26 -4.95
C ALA A 23 -17.68 7.93 -4.23
N ALA A 24 -17.83 6.82 -4.96
CA ALA A 24 -17.37 5.54 -4.48
C ALA A 24 -15.92 5.74 -4.03
N ASP A 25 -15.68 5.57 -2.73
CA ASP A 25 -14.38 5.71 -2.10
C ASP A 25 -13.46 4.64 -2.70
N GLN A 26 -12.75 5.01 -3.77
CA GLN A 26 -11.63 4.21 -4.26
C GLN A 26 -10.62 4.22 -3.12
N PRO A 27 -10.20 3.08 -2.56
CA PRO A 27 -9.23 3.08 -1.48
C PRO A 27 -7.96 3.74 -2.02
N LYS A 28 -7.72 4.98 -1.61
CA LYS A 28 -6.45 5.67 -1.89
C LYS A 28 -5.40 4.87 -1.13
N ASP A 29 -4.48 4.25 -1.87
CA ASP A 29 -3.36 3.50 -1.28
C ASP A 29 -2.70 4.35 -0.20
N ALA A 30 -2.68 3.85 1.03
CA ALA A 30 -2.10 4.59 2.15
C ALA A 30 -0.59 4.35 2.18
N VAL A 31 0.19 5.43 2.04
CA VAL A 31 1.65 5.39 2.13
C VAL A 31 2.08 6.04 3.43
N ILE A 32 2.85 5.31 4.24
CA ILE A 32 3.44 5.79 5.48
C ILE A 32 4.96 5.63 5.35
N VAL A 33 5.71 6.67 5.68
CA VAL A 33 7.18 6.66 5.68
C VAL A 33 7.65 6.95 7.10
N THR A 34 8.40 6.02 7.68
CA THR A 34 8.93 6.12 9.04
C THR A 34 10.46 6.08 8.98
N PRO A 35 11.17 7.15 9.41
CA PRO A 35 12.62 7.14 9.48
C PRO A 35 13.14 6.00 10.36
N ILE A 36 14.16 5.29 9.89
CA ILE A 36 14.92 4.32 10.70
C ILE A 36 16.13 5.04 11.30
N ASN A 37 16.82 5.85 10.49
CA ASN A 37 17.94 6.69 10.88
C ASN A 37 18.07 7.88 9.90
N GLU A 38 19.22 8.57 9.93
CA GLU A 38 19.51 9.74 9.08
C GLU A 38 19.63 9.42 7.57
N GLU A 39 19.86 8.15 7.21
CA GLU A 39 20.09 7.73 5.81
C GLU A 39 18.88 7.04 5.18
N ILE A 40 18.11 6.27 5.95
CA ILE A 40 17.07 5.38 5.42
C ILE A 40 15.75 5.44 6.19
N SER A 41 14.66 5.15 5.48
CA SER A 41 13.29 5.10 5.97
C SER A 41 12.59 3.78 5.61
N LEU A 42 11.65 3.36 6.46
CA LEU A 42 10.70 2.31 6.16
C LEU A 42 9.48 2.90 5.47
N LYS A 43 9.28 2.56 4.19
CA LYS A 43 8.09 2.89 3.42
C LYS A 43 7.11 1.72 3.48
N GLN A 44 5.94 1.96 4.09
CA GLN A 44 4.80 1.06 4.06
C GLN A 44 3.79 1.55 3.01
N THR A 45 3.34 0.66 2.14
CA THR A 45 2.23 0.89 1.20
C THR A 45 1.11 -0.10 1.51
N SER A 46 -0.09 0.39 1.78
CA SER A 46 -1.28 -0.43 2.01
C SER A 46 -2.19 -0.40 0.79
N ILE A 47 -2.45 -1.57 0.20
CA ILE A 47 -3.34 -1.74 -0.95
C ILE A 47 -4.48 -2.72 -0.59
N THR A 48 -5.63 -2.57 -1.22
CA THR A 48 -6.74 -3.53 -1.04
C THR A 48 -6.68 -4.62 -2.11
N MET A 49 -6.69 -5.88 -1.69
CA MET A 49 -6.83 -7.04 -2.58
C MET A 49 -8.24 -7.63 -2.42
N ILE A 50 -8.99 -7.73 -3.51
CA ILE A 50 -10.34 -8.32 -3.52
C ILE A 50 -10.29 -9.57 -4.40
N ILE A 51 -10.65 -10.71 -3.83
CA ILE A 51 -10.70 -12.00 -4.52
C ILE A 51 -12.17 -12.38 -4.68
N PRO A 52 -12.66 -12.56 -5.92
CA PRO A 52 -14.03 -12.97 -6.18
C PRO A 52 -14.28 -14.40 -5.68
N GLU A 53 -15.52 -14.71 -5.29
CA GLU A 53 -15.91 -16.07 -4.86
C GLU A 53 -15.62 -17.12 -5.94
N GLU A 54 -15.87 -16.80 -7.22
CA GLU A 54 -15.51 -17.65 -8.35
C GLU A 54 -14.13 -17.29 -8.92
N ASN A 55 -13.08 -17.45 -8.13
CA ASN A 55 -11.73 -17.23 -8.63
C ASN A 55 -11.26 -18.41 -9.52
N LYS A 56 -10.86 -18.15 -10.76
CA LYS A 56 -10.27 -19.17 -11.67
C LYS A 56 -8.74 -19.15 -11.68
N LEU A 57 -8.11 -18.14 -11.07
CA LEU A 57 -6.67 -18.00 -11.06
C LEU A 57 -6.03 -18.92 -10.01
N VAL A 58 -4.95 -19.57 -10.42
CA VAL A 58 -4.16 -20.46 -9.55
C VAL A 58 -3.06 -19.68 -8.81
N TRP A 59 -2.68 -18.53 -9.35
CA TRP A 59 -1.58 -17.69 -8.87
C TRP A 59 -2.02 -16.23 -8.74
N GLY A 60 -1.53 -15.58 -7.70
CA GLY A 60 -1.59 -14.14 -7.51
C GLY A 60 -0.19 -13.54 -7.54
N TYR A 61 -0.12 -12.23 -7.73
CA TYR A 61 1.14 -11.49 -7.80
C TYR A 61 1.03 -10.18 -7.01
N VAL A 62 2.07 -9.85 -6.26
CA VAL A 62 2.32 -8.51 -5.72
C VAL A 62 3.60 -7.99 -6.36
N ARG A 63 3.49 -6.90 -7.13
CA ARG A 63 4.61 -6.36 -7.92
C ARG A 63 4.82 -4.89 -7.61
N GLY A 64 6.08 -4.47 -7.64
CA GLY A 64 6.45 -3.06 -7.67
C GLY A 64 7.43 -2.81 -8.79
N GLY A 65 7.24 -1.69 -9.49
CA GLY A 65 8.16 -1.24 -10.53
C GLY A 65 9.49 -0.74 -9.96
N PRO A 66 10.44 -0.38 -10.83
CA PRO A 66 11.71 0.22 -10.45
C PRO A 66 11.52 1.45 -9.57
N SER A 67 12.35 1.59 -8.54
CA SER A 67 12.38 2.77 -7.68
C SER A 67 13.66 2.81 -6.85
N GLU A 68 13.94 3.93 -6.18
CA GLU A 68 14.96 3.99 -5.14
C GLU A 68 14.76 2.85 -4.11
N TYR A 69 15.86 2.21 -3.75
CA TYR A 69 15.91 1.11 -2.81
C TYR A 69 17.25 1.09 -2.09
N VAL A 70 17.29 0.42 -0.94
CA VAL A 70 18.53 0.18 -0.21
C VAL A 70 18.90 -1.29 -0.38
N GLU A 71 20.13 -1.55 -0.82
CA GLU A 71 20.62 -2.91 -1.01
C GLU A 71 20.58 -3.73 0.28
N ARG A 72 20.42 -5.06 0.14
CA ARG A 72 20.37 -6.05 1.23
C ARG A 72 19.16 -5.94 2.16
N TYR A 73 18.23 -5.03 1.90
CA TYR A 73 16.93 -5.01 2.57
C TYR A 73 15.86 -5.65 1.68
N PRO A 74 15.21 -6.74 2.14
CA PRO A 74 14.14 -7.36 1.38
C PRO A 74 12.88 -6.50 1.38
N VAL A 75 11.98 -6.77 0.44
CA VAL A 75 10.57 -6.33 0.54
C VAL A 75 9.85 -7.32 1.44
N ILE A 76 9.13 -6.82 2.45
CA ILE A 76 8.23 -7.62 3.29
C ILE A 76 6.81 -7.36 2.82
N ILE A 77 6.04 -8.43 2.64
CA ILE A 77 4.65 -8.36 2.18
C ILE A 77 3.79 -9.08 3.21
N GLN A 78 2.77 -8.41 3.73
CA GLN A 78 1.82 -8.96 4.70
C GLN A 78 0.40 -8.85 4.15
N PHE A 79 -0.36 -9.94 4.19
CA PHE A 79 -1.79 -9.91 3.89
C PHE A 79 -2.54 -9.95 5.21
N LEU A 80 -3.41 -8.98 5.40
CA LEU A 80 -4.22 -8.83 6.60
C LEU A 80 -5.68 -9.09 6.24
N GLN A 81 -6.34 -9.93 7.03
CA GLN A 81 -7.78 -10.13 7.00
C GLN A 81 -8.33 -9.73 8.36
N ASP A 82 -9.30 -8.83 8.38
CA ASP A 82 -9.85 -8.27 9.63
C ASP A 82 -8.76 -7.73 10.58
N GLU A 83 -7.77 -7.03 10.00
CA GLU A 83 -6.60 -6.45 10.68
C GLU A 83 -5.56 -7.45 11.22
N GLU A 84 -5.79 -8.76 11.08
CA GLU A 84 -4.87 -9.81 11.52
C GLU A 84 -3.99 -10.33 10.35
N PRO A 85 -2.67 -10.48 10.53
CA PRO A 85 -1.79 -11.01 9.49
C PRO A 85 -2.02 -12.51 9.29
N VAL A 86 -2.50 -12.88 8.10
CA VAL A 86 -2.77 -14.28 7.73
C VAL A 86 -1.74 -14.87 6.77
N HIS A 87 -0.95 -14.01 6.12
CA HIS A 87 0.10 -14.41 5.20
C HIS A 87 1.25 -13.42 5.20
N VAL A 88 2.48 -13.92 5.24
CA VAL A 88 3.70 -13.08 5.24
C VAL A 88 4.70 -13.67 4.26
N ALA A 89 5.33 -12.80 3.49
CA ALA A 89 6.43 -13.14 2.59
C ALA A 89 7.57 -12.13 2.68
N GLN A 90 8.77 -12.61 2.39
CA GLN A 90 9.96 -11.78 2.18
C GLN A 90 10.54 -12.12 0.82
N ILE A 91 10.87 -11.10 0.03
CA ILE A 91 11.50 -11.28 -1.28
C ILE A 91 12.63 -10.29 -1.47
N ASP A 92 13.62 -10.70 -2.24
CA ASP A 92 14.70 -9.83 -2.64
C ASP A 92 14.22 -8.74 -3.61
N VAL A 93 14.91 -7.61 -3.56
CA VAL A 93 14.75 -6.50 -4.49
C VAL A 93 15.74 -6.69 -5.65
N LYS A 94 15.30 -6.47 -6.89
CA LYS A 94 16.19 -6.51 -8.06
C LYS A 94 17.10 -5.28 -8.08
N GLY A 95 18.14 -5.32 -8.92
CA GLY A 95 19.12 -4.23 -9.04
C GLY A 95 18.54 -2.86 -9.42
N ASP A 96 17.32 -2.83 -9.98
CA ASP A 96 16.58 -1.61 -10.35
C ASP A 96 15.54 -1.19 -9.29
N GLY A 97 15.52 -1.85 -8.13
CA GLY A 97 14.53 -1.60 -7.08
C GLY A 97 13.19 -2.29 -7.28
N SER A 98 12.95 -2.97 -8.41
CA SER A 98 11.70 -3.67 -8.67
C SER A 98 11.62 -5.00 -7.89
N TYR A 99 10.40 -5.51 -7.71
CA TYR A 99 10.15 -6.77 -7.01
C TYR A 99 8.92 -7.48 -7.56
N ASP A 100 8.90 -8.81 -7.46
CA ASP A 100 7.78 -9.65 -7.88
C ASP A 100 7.60 -10.80 -6.88
N TYR A 101 6.48 -10.80 -6.17
CA TYR A 101 6.06 -11.89 -5.31
C TYR A 101 4.91 -12.66 -5.95
N LYS A 102 5.17 -13.92 -6.33
CA LYS A 102 4.17 -14.87 -6.83
C LYS A 102 3.71 -15.81 -5.73
N PHE A 103 2.40 -15.93 -5.51
CA PHE A 103 1.82 -16.80 -4.49
C PHE A 103 0.68 -17.67 -5.02
N ARG A 104 0.51 -18.86 -4.45
CA ARG A 104 -0.61 -19.76 -4.79
C ARG A 104 -1.91 -19.21 -4.22
N VAL A 105 -2.97 -19.22 -5.02
CA VAL A 105 -4.33 -18.87 -4.58
C VAL A 105 -5.19 -20.12 -4.44
N LYS A 106 -4.78 -21.24 -5.04
CA LYS A 106 -5.45 -22.53 -4.95
C LYS A 106 -4.49 -23.62 -4.50
N SER A 107 -5.02 -24.57 -3.73
CA SER A 107 -4.33 -25.78 -3.32
C SER A 107 -5.19 -27.01 -3.65
N THR A 108 -4.59 -28.20 -3.52
CA THR A 108 -5.26 -29.48 -3.78
C THR A 108 -5.14 -30.36 -2.55
N ASP A 109 -6.26 -30.91 -2.10
CA ASP A 109 -6.28 -31.94 -1.07
C ASP A 109 -5.67 -33.22 -1.64
N LEU A 110 -4.62 -33.74 -0.98
CA LEU A 110 -3.88 -34.91 -1.48
C LEU A 110 -4.63 -36.23 -1.25
N ALA A 111 -5.61 -36.28 -0.34
CA ALA A 111 -6.41 -37.45 -0.05
C ALA A 111 -7.62 -37.56 -0.99
N THR A 112 -8.29 -36.43 -1.28
CA THR A 112 -9.50 -36.42 -2.13
C THR A 112 -9.22 -36.02 -3.58
N GLY A 113 -8.12 -35.32 -3.84
CA GLY A 113 -7.81 -34.73 -5.15
C GLY A 113 -8.59 -33.44 -5.44
N GLU A 114 -9.42 -32.96 -4.52
CA GLU A 114 -10.25 -31.77 -4.71
C GLU A 114 -9.42 -30.48 -4.59
N THR A 115 -9.76 -29.48 -5.39
CA THR A 115 -9.10 -28.16 -5.36
C THR A 115 -9.91 -27.20 -4.49
N TYR A 116 -9.21 -26.42 -3.67
CA TYR A 116 -9.82 -25.38 -2.82
C TYR A 116 -9.05 -24.07 -2.91
N ASP A 117 -9.74 -22.96 -2.63
CA ASP A 117 -9.15 -21.63 -2.58
C ASP A 117 -8.45 -21.41 -1.23
N ILE A 118 -7.22 -20.90 -1.27
CA ILE A 118 -6.42 -20.52 -0.09
C ILE A 118 -6.84 -19.14 0.42
N PHE A 119 -7.24 -18.25 -0.48
CA PHE A 119 -7.63 -16.88 -0.17
C PHE A 119 -9.02 -16.57 -0.74
N HIS A 120 -9.81 -15.81 0.00
CA HIS A 120 -11.18 -15.44 -0.38
C HIS A 120 -11.56 -14.09 0.23
N GLY A 121 -12.37 -13.31 -0.49
CA GLY A 121 -12.87 -12.04 0.01
C GLY A 121 -11.84 -10.91 -0.05
N LYS A 122 -11.84 -10.04 0.97
CA LYS A 122 -11.08 -8.79 1.00
C LYS A 122 -9.89 -8.89 1.95
N TYR A 123 -8.72 -8.47 1.49
CA TYR A 123 -7.50 -8.35 2.26
C TYR A 123 -6.93 -6.94 2.16
N THR A 124 -6.25 -6.51 3.22
CA THR A 124 -5.31 -5.39 3.16
C THR A 124 -3.91 -5.95 2.99
N VAL A 125 -3.26 -5.63 1.87
CA VAL A 125 -1.88 -6.03 1.62
C VAL A 125 -0.97 -4.86 2.00
N LYS A 126 -0.12 -5.06 3.00
CA LYS A 126 0.94 -4.11 3.39
C LYS A 126 2.26 -4.54 2.76
N VAL A 127 2.87 -3.63 2.02
CA VAL A 127 4.20 -3.80 1.45
C VAL A 127 5.16 -2.86 2.16
N PHE A 128 6.21 -3.42 2.74
CA PHE A 128 7.24 -2.70 3.46
C PHE A 128 8.54 -2.74 2.67
N ARG A 129 9.14 -1.56 2.48
CA ARG A 129 10.38 -1.39 1.75
C ARG A 129 11.27 -0.42 2.50
N VAL A 130 12.57 -0.72 2.55
CA VAL A 130 13.55 0.26 3.00
C VAL A 130 13.95 1.11 1.80
N VAL A 131 13.83 2.43 1.95
CA VAL A 131 14.16 3.43 0.94
C VAL A 131 15.15 4.44 1.51
N PRO A 132 16.00 5.05 0.69
CA PRO A 132 16.77 6.22 1.12
C PRO A 132 15.84 7.33 1.61
N ASN A 133 16.31 8.13 2.56
CA ASN A 133 15.60 9.35 2.95
C ASN A 133 15.54 10.31 1.76
N ALA A 134 14.43 11.06 1.65
CA ALA A 134 14.11 11.91 0.51
C ALA A 134 15.07 13.13 0.32
N ASP A 135 16.12 13.23 1.13
CA ASP A 135 17.15 14.28 1.08
C ASP A 135 18.55 13.75 0.71
N SER A 136 18.68 12.50 0.26
CA SER A 136 19.96 11.91 -0.16
C SER A 136 20.31 12.18 -1.63
N ILE A 137 20.13 13.43 -2.08
CA ILE A 137 20.75 13.93 -3.31
C ILE A 137 21.75 15.01 -2.89
N ALA A 138 23.01 14.74 -3.21
CA ALA A 138 24.21 15.51 -2.88
C ALA A 138 24.14 17.00 -3.22
#